data_AF-A0AAD4G5S1-F1
#
_entry.id   AF-A0AAD4G5S1-F1
#
_cell.length_a   1.000
_cell.length_b   1.000
_cell.length_c   1.000
_cell.angle_alpha   90.00
_cell.angle_beta   90.00
_cell.angle_gamma   90.00
#
_symmetry.space_group_name_H-M   'P 1'
#
loop_
_entity.id
_entity.type
_entity.pdbx_description
1 polymer ?
#
loop_
_entity_poly.entity_id
_entity_poly.type
_entity_poly.pdbx_seq_one_letter_code
_entity_poly.pdbx_strand_id
1 'polypeptide(L)' 'SEKKAIERFQVMNEVCYEKLLDQAEKNQTLVFVHSRKETAKTARFVCGMAIEKETITRVCREKIGPL' A
#
# COMPACT_ATOMS: atom_id res chain seq x y z
N SER A 1 13.65 -16.70 -15.19
CA SER A 1 14.32 -15.50 -15.71
C SER A 1 13.97 -14.32 -14.83
N GLU A 2 14.87 -13.34 -14.75
CA GLU A 2 14.69 -12.09 -13.98
C GLU A 2 13.35 -11.39 -14.26
N LYS A 3 12.92 -11.38 -15.52
CA LYS A 3 11.60 -10.87 -15.95
C LYS A 3 10.43 -11.46 -15.13
N LYS A 4 10.41 -12.78 -14.91
CA LYS A 4 9.34 -13.43 -14.12
C LYS A 4 9.36 -13.01 -12.65
N ALA A 5 10.52 -12.66 -12.10
CA ALA A 5 10.61 -12.21 -10.71
C ALA A 5 10.07 -10.79 -10.55
N ILE A 6 10.36 -9.91 -11.52
CA ILE A 6 9.83 -8.54 -11.57
C ILE A 6 8.30 -8.57 -11.70
N GLU A 7 7.75 -9.38 -12.61
CA GLU A 7 6.30 -9.55 -12.78
C GLU A 7 5.63 -10.03 -11.49
N ARG A 8 6.19 -11.03 -10.81
CA ARG A 8 5.68 -11.51 -9.51
C ARG A 8 5.70 -10.43 -8.44
N PHE A 9 6.73 -9.59 -8.43
CA PHE A 9 6.83 -8.48 -7.48
C PHE A 9 5.74 -7.42 -7.73
N GLN A 10 5.43 -7.12 -9.00
CA GLN A 10 4.34 -6.21 -9.36
C GLN A 10 2.99 -6.76 -8.90
N VAL A 11 2.70 -8.04 -9.23
CA VAL A 11 1.48 -8.73 -8.78
C VAL A 11 1.37 -8.73 -7.25
N MET A 12 2.47 -8.95 -6.54
CA MET A 12 2.47 -8.93 -5.07
C MET A 12 2.09 -7.55 -4.51
N ASN A 13 2.57 -6.46 -5.13
CA ASN A 13 2.21 -5.11 -4.71
C ASN A 13 0.72 -4.80 -4.99
N GLU A 14 0.19 -5.26 -6.12
CA GLU A 14 -1.23 -5.14 -6.45
C GLU A 14 -2.11 -5.87 -5.43
N VAL A 15 -1.79 -7.14 -5.14
CA VAL A 15 -2.50 -7.93 -4.11
C VAL A 15 -2.40 -7.27 -2.73
N CYS A 16 -1.24 -6.73 -2.38
CA CYS A 16 -1.05 -6.00 -1.11
C CYS A 16 -1.98 -4.79 -1.03
N TYR A 17 -2.11 -4.02 -2.11
CA TYR A 17 -2.97 -2.84 -2.16
C TYR A 17 -4.46 -3.20 -2.05
N GLU A 18 -4.90 -4.24 -2.75
CA GLU A 18 -6.29 -4.73 -2.64
C GLU A 18 -6.62 -5.16 -1.20
N LYS A 19 -5.74 -5.95 -0.58
CA LYS A 19 -5.93 -6.39 0.81
C LYS A 19 -5.89 -5.24 1.80
N LEU A 20 -5.08 -4.22 1.54
CA LEU A 20 -5.06 -3.01 2.34
C LEU A 20 -6.40 -2.29 2.26
N LEU A 21 -6.96 -2.09 1.05
CA LEU A 21 -8.27 -1.45 0.87
C LEU A 21 -9.40 -2.22 1.52
N ASP A 22 -9.40 -3.56 1.45
CA ASP A 22 -10.38 -4.42 2.12
C ASP A 22 -10.44 -4.15 3.64
N GLN A 23 -9.32 -3.76 4.23
CA GLN A 23 -9.18 -3.52 5.67
C GLN A 23 -9.27 -2.04 6.05
N ALA A 24 -8.96 -1.11 5.17
CA ALA A 24 -8.75 0.31 5.50
C ALA A 24 -9.98 1.01 6.12
N GLU A 25 -11.19 0.51 5.84
CA GLU A 25 -12.42 1.02 6.46
C GLU A 25 -12.68 0.48 7.87
N LYS A 26 -12.14 -0.70 8.19
CA LYS A 26 -12.48 -1.47 9.39
C LYS A 26 -11.36 -1.52 10.42
N ASN A 27 -10.11 -1.64 9.96
CA ASN A 27 -8.95 -1.95 10.79
C ASN A 27 -7.73 -1.13 10.39
N GLN A 28 -6.83 -0.89 11.35
CA GLN A 28 -5.48 -0.43 11.04
C GLN A 28 -4.66 -1.59 10.48
N THR A 29 -3.92 -1.34 9.41
CA THR A 29 -3.14 -2.37 8.69
C THR A 29 -1.65 -2.10 8.83
N LEU A 30 -0.88 -3.12 9.18
CA LEU A 30 0.59 -3.08 9.22
C LEU A 30 1.15 -4.01 8.13
N VAL A 31 1.94 -3.46 7.21
CA VAL A 31 2.58 -4.22 6.12
C VAL A 31 4.03 -4.52 6.48
N PHE A 32 4.36 -5.81 6.55
CA PHE A 32 5.75 -6.27 6.74
C PHE A 32 6.46 -6.39 5.38
N VAL A 33 7.71 -5.93 5.34
CA VAL A 33 8.59 -5.95 4.16
C VAL A 33 9.97 -6.48 4.54
N HIS A 34 10.79 -6.88 3.56
CA HIS A 34 12.08 -7.52 3.84
C HIS A 34 13.21 -6.50 4.11
N SER A 35 13.04 -5.22 3.73
CA SER A 35 14.08 -4.20 3.96
C SER A 35 13.53 -2.79 4.20
N ARG A 36 14.37 -1.93 4.77
CA ARG A 36 14.08 -0.48 4.91
C ARG A 36 13.83 0.19 3.57
N LYS A 37 14.56 -0.22 2.52
CA LYS A 37 14.41 0.33 1.16
C LYS A 37 13.04 -0.02 0.60
N GLU A 38 12.55 -1.24 0.86
CA GLU A 38 11.21 -1.63 0.47
C GLU A 38 10.13 -0.90 1.23
N THR A 39 10.30 -0.64 2.53
CA THR A 39 9.29 0.10 3.31
C THR A 39 8.88 1.37 2.60
N ALA A 40 9.87 2.15 2.15
CA ALA A 40 9.62 3.39 1.42
C ALA A 40 9.04 3.17 0.01
N LYS A 41 9.45 2.09 -0.68
CA LYS A 41 8.92 1.77 -2.03
C LYS A 41 7.47 1.33 -1.97
N THR A 42 7.11 0.41 -1.07
CA THR A 42 5.75 -0.09 -0.89
C THR A 42 4.83 1.04 -0.42
N ALA A 43 5.26 1.88 0.52
CA ALA A 43 4.48 3.04 0.94
C ALA A 43 4.19 4.00 -0.24
N ARG A 44 5.20 4.33 -1.05
CA ARG A 44 5.00 5.17 -2.25
C ARG A 44 4.09 4.52 -3.28
N PHE A 45 4.23 3.21 -3.51
CA PHE A 45 3.37 2.47 -4.43
C PHE A 45 1.90 2.54 -3.97
N VAL A 46 1.63 2.25 -2.70
CA VAL A 46 0.28 2.32 -2.12
C VAL A 46 -0.29 3.73 -2.23
N CYS A 47 0.46 4.77 -1.85
CA CYS A 47 -0.02 6.15 -1.97
C CYS A 47 -0.29 6.56 -3.43
N GLY A 48 0.60 6.21 -4.36
CA GLY A 48 0.43 6.50 -5.78
C GLY A 48 -0.82 5.83 -6.36
N MET A 49 -0.99 4.52 -6.08
CA MET A 49 -2.18 3.76 -6.46
C MET A 49 -3.47 4.32 -5.85
N ALA A 50 -3.42 4.78 -4.60
CA ALA A 50 -4.57 5.34 -3.92
C ALA A 50 -4.99 6.70 -4.49
N ILE A 51 -4.03 7.50 -4.98
CA ILE A 51 -4.32 8.75 -5.69
C ILE A 51 -4.91 8.43 -7.06
N GLU A 52 -4.28 7.55 -7.83
CA GLU A 52 -4.74 7.16 -9.18
C GLU A 52 -6.15 6.57 -9.18
N LYS A 53 -6.49 5.81 -8.14
CA LYS A 53 -7.81 5.17 -7.98
C LYS A 53 -8.80 5.96 -7.13
N GLU A 54 -8.46 7.20 -6.74
CA GLU A 54 -9.30 8.07 -5.91
C GLU A 54 -9.74 7.43 -4.57
N THR A 55 -8.89 6.59 -3.97
CA THR A 55 -9.15 5.90 -2.70
C THR A 55 -8.30 6.43 -1.53
N ILE A 56 -7.54 7.50 -1.73
CA ILE A 56 -6.57 8.02 -0.74
C ILE A 56 -7.18 8.28 0.64
N THR A 57 -8.42 8.77 0.71
CA THR A 57 -9.13 9.04 1.97
C THR A 57 -9.50 7.79 2.74
N ARG A 58 -9.62 6.64 2.06
CA ARG A 58 -9.89 5.34 2.67
C ARG A 58 -8.64 4.81 3.36
N VAL A 59 -7.48 4.96 2.70
CA VAL A 59 -6.17 4.46 3.16
C VAL A 59 -5.53 5.38 4.20
N CYS A 60 -5.60 6.69 3.97
CA CYS A 60 -5.03 7.73 4.82
C CYS A 60 -6.17 8.59 5.35
N ARG A 61 -6.53 8.39 6.61
CA ARG A 61 -7.45 9.30 7.32
C ARG A 61 -6.60 10.41 7.94
N GLU A 62 -6.93 11.66 7.66
CA GLU A 62 -6.42 12.77 8.45
C GLU A 62 -6.85 12.54 9.90
N LYS A 63 -5.88 12.41 10.80
CA LYS A 63 -6.15 12.63 12.21
C LYS A 63 -6.20 14.13 12.43
N ILE A 64 -7.36 14.74 12.19
CA ILE A 64 -7.67 16.00 12.87
C ILE A 64 -7.99 15.61 14.32
N GLY A 65 -6.95 15.44 15.13
CA GLY A 65 -7.10 15.43 16.58
C GLY A 65 -7.19 16.88 17.08
N PRO A 66 -7.95 17.17 18.14
CA PRO A 66 -7.84 18.48 18.79
C PRO A 66 -6.39 18.68 19.23
N LEU A 67 -5.85 19.86 18.92
CA LEU A 67 -4.60 20.38 19.49
C LEU A 67 -4.72 20.47 21.01
#